data_AF-A0A1A8BCH0-F1
#
_entry.id   AF-A0A1A8BCH0-F1
#
_cell.length_a   1.000
_cell.length_b   1.000
_cell.length_c   1.000
_cell.angle_alpha   90.00
_cell.angle_beta   90.00
_cell.angle_gamma   90.00
#
_symmetry.space_group_name_H-M   'P 1'
#
loop_
_entity.id
_entity.type
_entity.pdbx_description
1 polymer ?
#
loop_
_entity_poly.entity_id
_entity_poly.type
_entity_poly.pdbx_seq_one_letter_code
_entity_poly.pdbx_strand_id
1 'polypeptide(L)'
;SIIKAYLTIHSYSQLLLFPYSYKYGLAADHTELMTVAQGAASALQSLYGTRYTSGPGATTIYPAAGGSDDWAYDLGVKYSYTFELRDTGRYGFLLPESQIKPTCEETMLAVKHIAAYVQKNLY
;
A
#
# COMPACT_ATOMS: atom_id res chain seq x y z
N SER A 1 9.98 8.02 16.17
CA SER A 1 10.88 7.31 15.24
C SER A 1 11.53 8.31 14.27
N ILE A 2 12.76 8.07 13.80
CA ILE A 2 13.35 8.82 12.68
C ILE A 2 12.74 8.42 11.34
N ILE A 3 12.19 7.20 11.25
CA ILE A 3 11.45 6.69 10.10
C ILE A 3 10.00 7.17 10.20
N LYS A 4 9.51 7.84 9.15
CA LYS A 4 8.14 8.40 9.11
C LYS A 4 7.16 7.55 8.31
N ALA A 5 7.66 6.76 7.36
CA ALA A 5 6.89 5.85 6.54
C ALA A 5 7.61 4.50 6.39
N TYR A 6 6.83 3.43 6.31
CA TYR A 6 7.29 2.08 6.02
C TYR A 6 6.47 1.53 4.86
N LEU A 7 7.11 1.19 3.74
CA LEU A 7 6.45 0.62 2.57
C LEU A 7 7.02 -0.78 2.33
N THR A 8 6.19 -1.81 2.41
CA THR A 8 6.55 -3.18 2.01
C THR A 8 5.87 -3.53 0.70
N ILE A 9 6.62 -4.14 -0.22
CA ILE A 9 6.20 -4.33 -1.62
C ILE A 9 6.11 -5.83 -1.92
N HIS A 10 4.93 -6.28 -2.30
CA HIS A 10 4.55 -7.66 -2.59
C HIS A 10 3.85 -7.74 -3.95
N SER A 11 3.54 -8.96 -4.38
CA SER A 11 2.61 -9.23 -5.48
C SER A 11 1.86 -10.52 -5.12
N TYR A 12 0.66 -10.77 -5.66
CA TYR A 12 -0.12 -10.01 -6.63
C TYR A 12 -1.49 -9.72 -6.03
N SER A 13 -2.26 -8.78 -6.62
CA SER A 13 -3.73 -8.60 -6.49
C SER A 13 -4.16 -7.16 -6.81
N GLN A 14 -3.22 -6.24 -7.01
CA GLN A 14 -3.48 -4.80 -7.15
C GLN A 14 -4.17 -4.21 -5.91
N LEU A 15 -3.54 -4.36 -4.75
CA LEU A 15 -4.02 -3.81 -3.47
C LEU A 15 -3.03 -2.81 -2.90
N LEU A 16 -3.55 -1.80 -2.20
CA LEU A 16 -2.76 -0.90 -1.37
C LEU A 16 -3.34 -0.91 0.05
N LEU A 17 -2.74 -1.76 0.87
CA LEU A 17 -3.22 -2.09 2.21
C LEU A 17 -2.53 -1.22 3.26
N PHE A 18 -3.18 -1.08 4.40
CA PHE A 18 -2.61 -0.47 5.60
C PHE A 18 -3.14 -1.18 6.87
N PRO A 19 -2.57 -0.91 8.04
CA PRO A 19 -2.99 -1.54 9.29
C PRO A 19 -4.48 -1.34 9.65
N TYR A 20 -5.12 -2.31 10.30
CA TYR A 20 -4.55 -3.57 10.78
C TYR A 20 -4.89 -4.77 9.90
N SER A 21 -3.98 -5.74 9.87
CA SER A 21 -4.19 -7.08 9.33
C SER A 21 -4.49 -8.10 10.43
N TYR A 22 -3.86 -7.98 11.61
CA TYR A 22 -4.03 -8.98 12.69
C TYR A 22 -5.34 -8.85 13.48
N LYS A 23 -6.09 -7.76 13.30
CA LYS A 23 -7.36 -7.49 13.99
C LYS A 23 -8.30 -6.68 13.10
N TYR A 24 -9.60 -6.77 13.37
CA TYR A 24 -10.63 -5.95 12.73
C TYR A 24 -10.75 -4.53 13.30
N GLY A 25 -10.06 -4.24 14.41
CA GLY A 25 -10.02 -2.89 14.97
C GLY A 25 -9.29 -1.93 14.04
N LEU A 26 -9.81 -0.72 13.87
CA LEU A 26 -9.19 0.30 13.01
C LEU A 26 -7.93 0.88 13.67
N ALA A 27 -6.96 1.27 12.83
CA ALA A 27 -5.85 2.13 13.21
C ALA A 27 -6.36 3.49 13.75
N ALA A 28 -5.62 4.10 14.68
CA ALA A 28 -5.98 5.42 15.22
C ALA A 28 -6.02 6.48 14.10
N ASP A 29 -5.15 6.34 13.10
CA ASP A 29 -5.05 7.23 11.95
C ASP A 29 -5.82 6.75 10.72
N HIS A 30 -6.78 5.82 10.88
CA HIS A 30 -7.46 5.13 9.76
C HIS A 30 -7.94 6.05 8.64
N THR A 31 -8.65 7.15 8.97
CA THR A 31 -9.19 8.08 7.98
C THR A 31 -8.10 8.73 7.14
N GLU A 32 -6.98 9.09 7.77
CA GLU A 32 -5.84 9.67 7.06
C GLU A 32 -5.12 8.63 6.21
N LEU A 33 -4.91 7.43 6.76
CA LEU A 33 -4.27 6.33 6.02
C LEU A 33 -5.05 5.95 4.77
N MET A 34 -6.38 5.85 4.89
CA MET A 34 -7.29 5.62 3.76
C MET A 34 -7.20 6.73 2.72
N THR A 35 -7.23 8.00 3.15
CA THR A 35 -7.14 9.16 2.24
C THR A 35 -5.85 9.13 1.43
N VAL A 36 -4.72 8.89 2.08
CA VAL A 36 -3.40 8.82 1.43
C VAL A 36 -3.31 7.60 0.50
N ALA A 37 -3.83 6.44 0.91
CA ALA A 37 -3.85 5.24 0.07
C ALA A 37 -4.70 5.45 -1.21
N GLN A 38 -5.89 6.04 -1.09
CA GLN A 38 -6.75 6.34 -2.24
C GLN A 38 -6.12 7.37 -3.18
N GLY A 39 -5.44 8.39 -2.64
CA GLY A 39 -4.68 9.35 -3.44
C GLY A 39 -3.52 8.70 -4.20
N ALA A 40 -2.79 7.80 -3.54
CA ALA A 40 -1.71 7.04 -4.15
C ALA A 40 -2.21 6.07 -5.23
N ALA A 41 -3.30 5.34 -4.97
CA ALA A 41 -3.95 4.47 -5.95
C ALA A 41 -4.45 5.25 -7.18
N SER A 42 -4.99 6.45 -6.98
CA SER A 42 -5.41 7.34 -8.07
C SER A 42 -4.23 7.83 -8.90
N ALA A 43 -3.11 8.19 -8.24
CA ALA A 43 -1.88 8.59 -8.92
C ALA A 43 -1.30 7.45 -9.77
N LEU A 44 -1.27 6.23 -9.24
CA LEU A 44 -0.87 5.02 -9.97
C LEU A 44 -1.78 4.78 -11.18
N GLN A 45 -3.09 4.82 -10.98
CA GLN A 45 -4.08 4.59 -12.03
C GLN A 45 -3.93 5.57 -13.21
N SER A 46 -3.45 6.79 -12.96
CA SER A 46 -3.34 7.83 -14.00
C SER A 46 -2.44 7.49 -15.17
N LEU A 47 -1.49 6.55 -15.02
CA LEU A 47 -0.51 6.24 -16.06
C LEU A 47 -1.00 5.17 -17.05
N TYR A 48 -1.52 4.05 -16.55
CA TYR A 48 -1.95 2.91 -17.37
C TYR A 48 -3.39 2.45 -17.14
N GLY A 49 -4.14 3.13 -16.27
CA GLY A 49 -5.53 2.77 -15.94
C GLY A 49 -5.66 1.59 -14.96
N THR A 50 -4.54 1.09 -14.41
CA THR A 50 -4.54 -0.03 -13.45
C THR A 50 -5.25 0.36 -12.17
N ARG A 51 -6.23 -0.44 -11.76
CA ARG A 51 -7.07 -0.14 -10.60
C ARG A 51 -6.59 -0.89 -9.39
N TYR A 52 -6.34 -0.16 -8.30
CA TYR A 52 -5.99 -0.73 -7.01
C TYR A 52 -7.15 -0.56 -6.03
N THR A 53 -7.36 -1.56 -5.17
CA THR A 53 -8.27 -1.45 -4.03
C THR A 53 -7.47 -1.11 -2.78
N SER A 54 -7.95 -0.12 -2.00
CA SER A 54 -7.27 0.34 -0.78
C SER A 54 -8.11 0.08 0.47
N GLY A 55 -7.47 -0.28 1.57
CA GLY A 55 -8.14 -0.45 2.86
C GLY A 55 -7.32 -1.20 3.91
N PRO A 56 -7.88 -1.42 5.11
CA PRO A 56 -7.25 -2.20 6.16
C PRO A 56 -7.06 -3.66 5.72
N GLY A 57 -5.89 -4.24 5.99
CA GLY A 57 -5.58 -5.60 5.58
C GLY A 57 -6.65 -6.62 5.98
N ALA A 58 -7.10 -6.62 7.24
CA ALA A 58 -8.05 -7.61 7.74
C ALA A 58 -9.39 -7.63 6.99
N THR A 59 -9.84 -6.47 6.49
CA THR A 59 -11.13 -6.31 5.79
C THR A 59 -11.00 -6.33 4.27
N THR A 60 -9.83 -5.97 3.73
CA THR A 60 -9.61 -5.84 2.28
C THR A 60 -9.00 -7.09 1.66
N ILE A 61 -8.16 -7.83 2.41
CA ILE A 61 -7.61 -9.12 1.97
C ILE A 61 -8.17 -10.27 2.81
N TYR A 62 -7.69 -10.41 4.04
CA TYR A 62 -8.14 -11.36 5.07
C TYR A 62 -7.36 -11.07 6.38
N PRO A 63 -7.84 -11.53 7.54
CA PRO A 63 -7.11 -11.40 8.81
C PRO A 63 -5.81 -12.20 8.81
N ALA A 64 -4.69 -11.55 9.12
CA ALA A 64 -3.36 -12.16 9.14
C ALA A 64 -2.49 -11.53 10.24
N ALA A 65 -1.91 -12.35 11.11
CA ALA A 65 -1.03 -11.89 12.18
C ALA A 65 0.46 -11.93 11.78
N GLY A 66 1.27 -11.09 12.42
CA GLY A 66 2.73 -11.07 12.23
C GLY A 66 3.23 -10.31 10.99
N GLY A 67 2.36 -9.53 10.34
CA GLY A 67 2.73 -8.65 9.22
C GLY A 67 3.70 -7.55 9.65
N SER A 68 4.65 -7.22 8.76
CA SER A 68 5.67 -6.21 9.05
C SER A 68 5.12 -4.78 9.05
N ASP A 69 4.04 -4.53 8.31
CA ASP A 69 3.28 -3.29 8.27
C ASP A 69 2.58 -3.00 9.60
N ASP A 70 1.88 -3.99 10.17
CA ASP A 70 1.27 -3.90 11.49
C ASP A 70 2.33 -3.67 12.58
N TRP A 71 3.44 -4.42 12.53
CA TRP A 71 4.54 -4.26 13.47
C TRP A 71 5.17 -2.86 13.40
N ALA A 72 5.40 -2.34 12.18
CA ALA A 72 5.96 -1.01 11.99
C ALA A 72 5.01 0.09 12.53
N TYR A 73 3.70 -0.08 12.32
CA TYR A 73 2.69 0.84 12.84
C TYR A 73 2.59 0.81 14.36
N ASP A 74 2.61 -0.37 14.97
CA ASP A 74 2.60 -0.53 16.44
C ASP A 74 3.86 0.07 17.09
N LEU A 75 4.99 0.18 16.37
CA LEU A 75 6.18 0.92 16.80
C LEU A 75 6.13 2.44 16.55
N GLY A 76 5.01 2.95 16.04
CA GLY A 76 4.77 4.36 15.83
C GLY A 76 5.24 4.89 14.47
N VAL A 77 5.46 4.02 13.47
CA VAL A 77 5.61 4.46 12.07
C VAL A 77 4.22 4.59 11.46
N LYS A 78 3.64 5.78 11.59
CA LYS A 78 2.25 6.08 11.18
C LYS A 78 1.94 5.65 9.75
N TYR A 79 2.75 6.04 8.77
CA TYR A 79 2.50 5.75 7.36
C TYR A 79 3.06 4.39 6.97
N SER A 80 2.43 3.32 7.45
CA SER A 80 2.80 1.94 7.13
C SER A 80 1.84 1.36 6.09
N TYR A 81 2.38 0.92 4.94
CA TYR A 81 1.59 0.42 3.81
C TYR A 81 2.19 -0.84 3.21
N THR A 82 1.31 -1.72 2.74
CA THR A 82 1.64 -2.92 1.97
C THR A 82 1.09 -2.76 0.55
N PHE A 83 1.96 -2.88 -0.45
CA PHE A 83 1.54 -2.95 -1.86
C PHE A 83 1.45 -4.40 -2.30
N GLU A 84 0.33 -4.80 -2.89
CA GLU A 84 0.22 -6.02 -3.69
C GLU A 84 0.14 -5.62 -5.16
N LEU A 85 1.21 -5.84 -5.92
CA LEU A 85 1.34 -5.34 -7.29
C LEU A 85 0.49 -6.11 -8.31
N ARG A 86 0.74 -5.87 -9.61
CA ARG A 86 0.10 -6.59 -10.71
C ARG A 86 0.39 -8.10 -10.64
N ASP A 87 -0.48 -8.95 -11.19
CA ASP A 87 -1.80 -8.66 -11.75
C ASP A 87 -2.92 -9.07 -10.79
N THR A 88 -4.11 -9.37 -11.30
CA THR A 88 -5.25 -9.86 -10.49
C THR A 88 -5.45 -11.38 -10.62
N GLY A 89 -4.41 -12.13 -10.98
CA GLY A 89 -4.40 -13.59 -10.99
C GLY A 89 -4.36 -14.26 -12.37
N ARG A 90 -4.26 -13.51 -13.47
CA ARG A 90 -4.08 -14.12 -14.80
C ARG A 90 -2.70 -14.76 -14.93
N TYR A 91 -1.68 -14.06 -14.45
CA TYR A 91 -0.30 -14.53 -14.38
C TYR A 91 0.14 -14.73 -12.92
N GLY A 92 -0.41 -13.95 -11.99
CA GLY A 92 -0.01 -13.98 -10.58
C GLY A 92 1.50 -13.72 -10.45
N PHE A 93 2.19 -14.62 -9.77
CA PHE A 93 3.65 -14.54 -9.59
C PHE A 93 4.46 -14.73 -10.89
N LEU A 94 3.84 -15.24 -11.95
CA LEU A 94 4.50 -15.47 -13.26
C LEU A 94 4.23 -14.31 -14.23
N LEU A 95 4.14 -13.09 -13.71
CA LEU A 95 3.91 -11.88 -14.50
C LEU A 95 5.01 -11.73 -15.58
N PRO A 96 4.66 -11.56 -16.87
CA PRO A 96 5.65 -11.48 -17.94
C PRO A 96 6.65 -10.32 -17.77
N GLU A 97 7.90 -10.52 -18.21
CA GLU A 97 8.95 -9.50 -18.13
C GLU A 97 8.56 -8.17 -18.80
N SER A 98 7.74 -8.23 -19.86
CA SER A 98 7.21 -7.05 -20.55
C SER A 98 6.30 -6.17 -19.67
N GLN A 99 5.82 -6.68 -18.55
CA GLN A 99 5.01 -5.95 -17.57
C GLN A 99 5.85 -5.37 -16.41
N ILE A 100 7.15 -5.69 -16.32
CA ILE A 100 8.03 -5.14 -15.25
C ILE A 100 8.04 -3.63 -15.32
N LYS A 101 8.43 -3.06 -16.47
CA LYS A 101 8.56 -1.61 -16.64
C LYS A 101 7.23 -0.88 -16.39
N PRO A 102 6.09 -1.27 -17.01
CA PRO A 102 4.80 -0.66 -16.71
C PRO A 102 4.41 -0.71 -15.23
N THR A 103 4.64 -1.85 -14.56
CA THR A 103 4.34 -2.00 -13.12
C THR A 103 5.19 -1.05 -12.28
N CYS A 104 6.50 -0.99 -12.53
CA CYS A 104 7.39 -0.10 -11.79
C CYS A 104 7.07 1.38 -12.01
N GLU A 105 6.76 1.79 -13.25
CA GLU A 105 6.47 3.19 -13.60
C GLU A 105 5.20 3.70 -12.90
N GLU A 106 4.11 2.92 -12.87
CA GLU A 106 2.89 3.32 -12.18
C GLU A 106 3.02 3.26 -10.65
N THR A 107 3.68 2.23 -10.10
CA THR A 107 3.89 2.12 -8.65
C THR A 107 4.74 3.27 -8.13
N MET A 108 5.71 3.74 -8.90
CA MET A 108 6.53 4.90 -8.52
C MET A 108 5.70 6.18 -8.38
N LEU A 109 4.57 6.34 -9.10
CA LEU A 109 3.67 7.47 -8.90
C LEU A 109 2.96 7.39 -7.55
N ALA A 110 2.49 6.20 -7.14
CA ALA A 110 1.94 6.00 -5.79
C ALA A 110 2.97 6.26 -4.70
N VAL A 111 4.20 5.73 -4.83
CA VAL A 111 5.28 5.94 -3.86
C VAL A 111 5.62 7.43 -3.72
N LYS A 112 5.73 8.15 -4.84
CA LYS A 112 5.96 9.61 -4.83
C LYS A 112 4.81 10.37 -4.17
N HIS A 113 3.57 9.95 -4.40
CA HIS A 113 2.40 10.55 -3.75
C HIS A 113 2.48 10.41 -2.22
N ILE A 114 2.74 9.19 -1.72
CA ILE A 114 2.90 8.94 -0.28
C ILE A 114 4.06 9.75 0.27
N ALA A 115 5.23 9.70 -0.36
CA ALA A 115 6.41 10.43 0.10
C ALA A 115 6.19 11.94 0.19
N ALA A 116 5.52 12.53 -0.82
CA ALA A 116 5.19 13.95 -0.82
C ALA A 116 4.17 14.32 0.27
N TYR A 117 3.22 13.42 0.58
CA TYR A 117 2.29 13.60 1.69
C TYR A 117 3.02 13.57 3.03
N VAL A 118 3.88 12.57 3.26
CA VAL A 118 4.64 12.43 4.50
C VAL A 118 5.59 13.62 4.73
N GLN A 119 6.24 14.11 3.67
CA GLN A 119 7.12 15.28 3.76
C GLN A 119 6.39 16.53 4.28
N LYS A 120 5.10 16.68 3.99
CA LYS A 120 4.27 17.81 4.42
C LYS A 120 3.63 17.61 5.81
N ASN A 121 3.66 16.39 6.33
CA ASN A 121 2.99 15.98 7.57
C ASN A 121 3.96 15.24 8.50
N LEU A 122 5.09 15.88 8.82
CA LEU A 122 6.07 15.35 9.76
C LEU A 122 5.53 15.43 11.21
N TYR A 123 5.92 14.46 12.04
CA TYR A 123 5.59 14.34 13.45
C TYR A 123 6.81 13.85 14.26
#